data_AF-A0A0B6XU23-F1
#
_entry.id   AF-A0A0B6XU23-F1
#
_cell.length_a   1.000
_cell.length_b   1.000
_cell.length_c   1.000
_cell.angle_alpha   90.00
_cell.angle_beta   90.00
_cell.angle_gamma   90.00
#
_symmetry.space_group_name_H-M   'P 1'
#
loop_
_entity.id
_entity.type
_entity.pdbx_description
1 polymer ?
#
loop_
_entity_poly.entity_id
_entity_poly.type
_entity_poly.pdbx_seq_one_letter_code
_entity_poly.pdbx_strand_id
1 'polypeptide(L)'
;GSLEAMEKHCGSQERYFTTGNDTLKVAQGVSATVPDKGSIHRFLPYLYRGVCHGLQDIGVKCIYDLHKEVYEGSVRFEKRTMSSQAE
;
A
#
# COMPACT_ATOMS: atom_id res chain seq x y z
N GLY A 1 10.95 7.65 10.56
CA GLY A 1 11.85 6.70 9.87
C GLY A 1 12.34 5.67 10.87
N SER A 2 12.77 4.48 10.41
CA SER A 2 13.53 3.58 11.29
C SER A 2 14.90 4.20 11.57
N LEU A 3 15.49 3.89 12.73
CA LEU A 3 16.81 4.43 13.10
C LEU A 3 17.86 4.08 12.05
N GLU A 4 17.83 2.86 11.53
CA GLU A 4 18.74 2.39 10.48
C GLU A 4 18.61 3.21 9.18
N ALA A 5 17.39 3.58 8.78
CA ALA A 5 17.18 4.43 7.62
C ALA A 5 17.68 5.87 7.86
N MET A 6 17.48 6.38 9.07
CA MET A 6 17.92 7.72 9.52
C MET A 6 19.44 7.83 9.69
N GLU A 7 20.13 6.71 9.89
CA GLU A 7 21.60 6.63 9.93
C GLU A 7 22.22 6.47 8.53
N LYS A 8 21.57 5.71 7.64
CA LYS A 8 22.10 5.44 6.28
C LYS A 8 21.85 6.57 5.27
N HIS A 9 20.85 7.43 5.48
CA HIS A 9 20.50 8.49 4.51
C HIS A 9 20.08 9.79 5.20
N CYS A 10 20.84 10.88 4.99
CA CYS A 10 20.55 12.21 5.55
C CYS A 10 19.19 12.79 5.10
N GLY A 11 18.75 12.55 3.87
CA GLY A 11 17.44 13.00 3.38
C GLY A 11 16.23 12.34 4.04
N SER A 12 16.43 11.23 4.77
CA SER A 12 15.36 10.63 5.57
C SER A 12 15.14 11.36 6.90
N GLN A 13 16.11 12.17 7.36
CA GLN A 13 15.97 13.01 8.56
C GLN A 13 15.08 14.23 8.28
N GLU A 14 15.17 14.83 7.08
CA GLU A 14 14.29 15.93 6.64
C GLU A 14 12.83 15.51 6.52
N ARG A 15 12.55 14.30 6.00
CA ARG A 15 11.19 13.79 5.82
C ARG A 15 10.44 13.55 7.15
N TYR A 16 11.17 13.33 8.25
CA TYR A 16 10.61 13.06 9.57
C TYR A 16 10.85 14.20 10.58
N PHE A 17 11.17 15.42 10.10
CA PHE A 17 11.27 16.65 10.90
C PHE A 17 12.18 16.57 12.15
N THR A 18 13.19 15.70 12.14
CA THR A 18 14.28 15.81 13.13
C THR A 18 15.15 17.00 12.73
N THR A 19 14.90 18.16 13.35
CA THR A 19 15.77 19.33 13.25
C THR A 19 17.18 18.91 13.67
N GLY A 20 18.23 19.33 12.95
CA GLY A 20 19.62 18.91 13.18
C GLY A 20 20.21 19.16 14.58
N ASN A 21 19.44 19.75 15.51
CA ASN A 21 19.78 19.99 16.91
C ASN A 21 19.11 19.01 17.90
N ASP A 22 18.24 18.09 17.45
CA ASP A 22 17.68 17.07 18.35
C ASP A 22 18.71 15.98 18.61
N THR A 23 19.27 16.00 19.82
CA THR A 23 20.21 14.98 20.32
C THR A 23 19.54 13.60 20.49
N LEU A 24 18.21 13.57 20.52
CA LEU A 24 17.38 12.38 20.75
C LEU A 24 16.59 12.03 19.48
N LYS A 25 17.05 11.03 18.74
CA LYS A 25 16.34 10.49 17.56
C LYS A 25 15.23 9.53 18.02
N VAL A 26 13.98 9.84 17.66
CA VAL A 26 12.83 8.96 17.93
C VAL A 26 12.46 8.19 16.66
N ALA A 27 12.46 6.87 16.74
CA ALA A 27 12.02 6.01 15.66
C ALA A 27 10.50 6.16 15.42
N GLN A 28 10.10 6.33 14.15
CA GLN A 28 8.69 6.36 13.72
C GLN A 28 8.37 5.27 12.69
N GLY A 29 9.36 4.44 12.37
CA GLY A 29 9.21 3.31 11.46
C GLY A 29 10.05 2.14 11.95
N VAL A 30 9.83 0.98 11.35
CA VAL A 30 10.54 -0.25 11.66
C VAL A 30 11.37 -0.68 10.46
N SER A 31 12.54 -1.27 10.72
CA SER A 31 13.33 -1.97 9.71
C SER A 31 12.97 -3.45 9.78
N ALA A 32 12.66 -4.06 8.64
CA ALA A 32 12.36 -5.48 8.53
C ALA A 32 12.88 -6.04 7.20
N THR A 33 13.18 -7.32 7.17
CA THR A 33 13.54 -8.06 5.98
C THR A 33 12.30 -8.76 5.42
N VAL A 34 12.15 -8.73 4.09
CA VAL A 34 11.05 -9.39 3.38
C VAL A 34 11.67 -10.46 2.48
N PRO A 35 11.11 -11.69 2.41
CA PRO A 35 11.60 -12.71 1.50
C PRO A 35 11.52 -12.25 0.03
N ASP A 36 12.40 -12.80 -0.80
CA ASP A 36 12.38 -12.53 -2.24
C ASP A 36 11.05 -12.98 -2.86
N LYS A 37 10.48 -12.11 -3.70
CA LYS A 37 9.23 -12.33 -4.43
C LYS A 37 9.45 -12.63 -5.92
N GLY A 38 10.71 -12.68 -6.35
CA GLY A 38 11.12 -12.89 -7.73
C GLY A 38 11.05 -11.63 -8.59
N SER A 39 11.25 -11.81 -9.90
CA SER A 39 11.37 -10.70 -10.86
C SER A 39 10.07 -9.89 -11.01
N ILE A 40 10.22 -8.57 -11.04
CA ILE A 40 9.13 -7.63 -11.33
C ILE A 40 8.45 -7.89 -12.67
N HIS A 41 9.20 -8.41 -13.66
CA HIS A 41 8.66 -8.72 -14.98
C HIS A 41 7.65 -9.87 -14.94
N ARG A 42 7.68 -10.70 -13.89
CA ARG A 42 6.68 -11.74 -13.64
C ARG A 42 5.60 -11.26 -12.67
N PHE A 43 5.99 -10.51 -11.64
CA PHE A 43 5.06 -10.08 -10.60
C PHE A 43 4.10 -8.98 -11.07
N LEU A 44 4.56 -8.02 -11.88
CA LEU A 44 3.73 -6.90 -12.33
C LEU A 44 2.60 -7.35 -13.29
N PRO A 45 2.83 -8.22 -14.30
CA PRO A 45 1.74 -8.74 -15.11
C PRO A 45 0.72 -9.55 -14.31
N TYR A 46 1.17 -10.26 -13.27
CA TYR A 46 0.27 -10.98 -12.36
C TYR A 46 -0.66 -10.01 -11.62
N LEU A 47 -0.12 -8.93 -11.04
CA LEU A 47 -0.93 -7.89 -10.39
C LEU A 47 -1.92 -7.24 -11.37
N TYR A 48 -1.46 -6.91 -12.58
CA TYR A 48 -2.31 -6.33 -13.61
C TYR A 48 -3.51 -7.23 -13.93
N ARG A 49 -3.27 -8.52 -14.14
CA ARG A 49 -4.35 -9.49 -14.40
C ARG A 49 -5.29 -9.65 -13.20
N GLY A 50 -4.76 -9.66 -11.98
CA GLY A 50 -5.57 -9.70 -10.76
C GLY A 50 -6.51 -8.50 -10.64
N VAL A 51 -6.02 -7.29 -10.94
CA VAL A 51 -6.85 -6.08 -10.95
C VAL A 51 -7.92 -6.16 -12.05
N CYS A 52 -7.57 -6.63 -13.26
CA CYS A 52 -8.57 -6.82 -14.32
C CYS A 52 -9.67 -7.81 -13.94
N HIS A 53 -9.31 -8.94 -13.33
CA HIS A 53 -10.31 -9.91 -12.85
C HIS A 53 -11.18 -9.29 -11.74
N GLY A 54 -10.59 -8.55 -10.80
CA GLY A 54 -11.37 -7.85 -9.77
C GLY A 54 -12.37 -6.85 -10.36
N LEU A 55 -11.99 -6.09 -11.39
CA LEU A 55 -12.91 -5.20 -12.10
C LEU A 55 -14.02 -5.97 -12.81
N GLN A 56 -13.69 -7.12 -13.42
CA GLN A 56 -14.67 -8.00 -14.05
C GLN A 56 -15.68 -8.57 -13.05
N ASP A 57 -15.22 -9.02 -11.88
CA ASP A 57 -16.08 -9.58 -10.82
C ASP A 57 -17.02 -8.52 -10.25
N ILE A 58 -16.57 -7.26 -10.17
CA ILE A 58 -17.40 -6.11 -9.80
C ILE A 58 -18.38 -5.74 -10.92
N GLY A 59 -18.06 -6.06 -12.19
CA GLY A 59 -18.87 -5.77 -13.37
C GLY A 59 -18.49 -4.47 -14.11
N VAL A 60 -17.33 -3.89 -13.82
CA VAL A 60 -16.86 -2.61 -14.38
C VAL A 60 -15.72 -2.82 -15.39
N LYS A 61 -15.64 -1.97 -16.42
CA LYS A 61 -14.64 -2.14 -17.51
C LYS A 61 -13.33 -1.42 -17.27
N CYS A 62 -13.36 -0.31 -16.55
CA CYS A 62 -12.17 0.49 -16.27
C CYS A 62 -12.30 1.25 -14.94
N ILE A 63 -11.18 1.81 -14.48
CA ILE A 63 -11.11 2.55 -13.21
C ILE A 63 -12.00 3.79 -13.23
N TYR A 64 -12.12 4.46 -14.39
CA TYR A 64 -13.00 5.62 -14.54
C TYR A 64 -14.47 5.25 -14.29
N ASP A 65 -14.94 4.16 -14.90
CA ASP A 65 -16.29 3.64 -14.70
C ASP A 65 -16.50 3.19 -13.25
N LEU A 66 -15.50 2.52 -12.64
CA LEU A 66 -15.56 2.14 -11.23
C LEU A 66 -15.81 3.35 -10.33
N HIS A 67 -15.06 4.44 -10.49
CA HIS A 67 -15.26 5.65 -9.68
C HIS A 67 -16.66 6.23 -9.89
N LYS A 68 -17.08 6.37 -11.15
CA LYS A 68 -18.42 6.88 -11.49
C LYS A 68 -19.52 6.04 -10.84
N GLU A 69 -19.50 4.73 -11.01
CA GLU A 69 -20.53 3.82 -10.51
C GLU A 69 -20.55 3.72 -8.98
N VAL A 70 -19.41 3.93 -8.31
CA VAL A 70 -19.34 4.06 -6.85
C VAL A 70 -20.05 5.34 -6.39
N TYR A 71 -19.79 6.48 -7.04
CA TYR A 71 -20.46 7.75 -6.68
C TYR A 71 -21.96 7.74 -7.02
N GLU A 72 -22.36 7.03 -8.08
CA GLU A 72 -23.76 6.83 -8.44
C GLU A 72 -24.47 5.80 -7.54
N GLY A 73 -23.71 5.01 -6.78
CA GLY A 73 -24.24 3.99 -5.86
C GLY A 73 -24.65 2.66 -6.52
N SER A 74 -24.28 2.46 -7.79
CA SER A 74 -24.43 1.20 -8.53
C SER A 74 -23.56 0.09 -7.92
N VAL A 75 -22.30 0.41 -7.62
CA VAL A 75 -21.41 -0.50 -6.88
C VAL A 75 -21.78 -0.48 -5.40
N ARG A 76 -21.95 -1.67 -4.81
CA ARG A 76 -22.34 -1.86 -3.40
C ARG A 76 -21.17 -2.40 -2.58
N PHE A 77 -21.16 -2.06 -1.30
CA PHE A 77 -20.12 -2.49 -0.36
C PHE A 77 -20.76 -3.16 0.84
N GLU A 78 -20.04 -4.14 1.40
CA GLU A 78 -20.42 -4.84 2.61
C GLU A 78 -19.28 -4.78 3.63
N LYS A 79 -19.62 -4.45 4.88
CA LYS A 79 -18.65 -4.43 5.98
C LYS A 79 -18.48 -5.85 6.52
N ARG A 80 -17.26 -6.38 6.46
CA ARG A 80 -16.93 -7.71 7.02
C ARG A 80 -16.65 -7.61 8.52
N THR A 81 -17.16 -8.57 9.29
CA THR A 81 -16.78 -8.78 10.69
C THR A 81 -15.39 -9.44 10.80
N MET A 82 -14.78 -9.46 11.98
CA MET A 82 -13.47 -10.11 12.18
C MET A 82 -13.52 -11.61 11.83
N SER A 83 -14.59 -12.31 12.21
CA SER A 83 -14.78 -13.72 11.87
C SER A 83 -14.87 -13.92 10.36
N SER A 84 -15.62 -13.05 9.66
CA SER A 84 -15.77 -13.11 8.20
C SER A 84 -14.50 -12.74 7.42
N GLN A 85 -13.45 -12.19 8.05
CA GLN A 85 -12.16 -11.94 7.38
C GLN A 85 -11.18 -13.11 7.58
N ALA A 86 -11.36 -13.85 8.68
CA ALA A 86 -10.55 -15.02 9.00
C ALA A 86 -10.99 -16.27 8.22
N GLU A 87 -12.27 -16.32 7.84
CA GLU A 87 -12.83 -17.22 6.83
C GLU A 87 -12.38 -16.83 5.41
#